data_AF-A0A971V946-F1
#
_entry.id   AF-A0A971V946-F1
#
_cell.length_a   1.000
_cell.length_b   1.000
_cell.length_c   1.000
_cell.angle_alpha   90.00
_cell.angle_beta   90.00
_cell.angle_gamma   90.00
#
_symmetry.space_group_name_H-M   'P 1'
#
loop_
_entity.id
_entity.type
_entity.pdbx_description
1 polymer ?
#
loop_
_entity_poly.entity_id
_entity_poly.type
_entity_poly.pdbx_seq_one_letter_code
_entity_poly.pdbx_strand_id
1 'polypeptide(L)'
;MARPTKWRRIEHVPVIPYFVPSEEDVDEIPENTLLLEELEAIRLKDLEGLDQSECAERMGVSRPTFQRILLAAREKVADSLVNGKMIRIEGGYFTLNICPAKCLDCNHEWTERYENAKAILNGDYKCPVCGSSNVVCVQRDRGRFCRRHCHRHGRHGRHGRRMRIEE
;
A
#
# COMPACT_ATOMS: atom_id res chain seq x y z
N MET A 1 -11.48 25.37 -2.47
CA MET A 1 -11.55 24.02 -1.89
C MET A 1 -10.29 23.26 -2.32
N ALA A 2 -9.61 22.58 -1.39
CA ALA A 2 -8.44 21.77 -1.73
C ALA A 2 -8.89 20.59 -2.61
N ARG A 3 -8.21 20.37 -3.74
CA ARG A 3 -8.49 19.23 -4.62
C ARG A 3 -8.21 17.93 -3.84
N PRO A 4 -9.14 16.96 -3.82
CA PRO A 4 -8.90 15.68 -3.16
C PRO A 4 -7.61 15.03 -3.65
N THR A 5 -6.80 14.56 -2.71
CA THR A 5 -5.55 13.90 -2.98
C THR A 5 -5.79 12.55 -3.65
N LYS A 6 -5.23 12.32 -4.83
CA LYS A 6 -5.35 11.04 -5.54
C LYS A 6 -4.50 9.97 -4.85
N TRP A 7 -4.99 8.74 -4.85
CA TRP A 7 -4.27 7.57 -4.36
C TRP A 7 -3.07 7.26 -5.27
N ARG A 8 -1.90 6.96 -4.69
CA ARG A 8 -0.66 6.64 -5.41
C ARG A 8 -0.38 5.14 -5.35
N ARG A 9 0.15 4.57 -6.42
CA ARG A 9 0.55 3.16 -6.41
C ARG A 9 1.83 2.99 -5.60
N ILE A 10 1.87 1.97 -4.75
CA ILE A 10 3.10 1.46 -4.14
C ILE A 10 3.21 -0.04 -4.42
N GLU A 11 4.43 -0.53 -4.60
CA GLU A 11 4.71 -1.93 -4.90
C GLU A 11 5.31 -2.66 -3.69
N HIS A 12 5.75 -1.91 -2.67
CA HIS A 12 6.35 -2.45 -1.46
C HIS A 12 5.68 -1.90 -0.18
N VAL A 13 5.35 -2.81 0.75
CA VAL A 13 4.94 -2.43 2.11
C VAL A 13 6.05 -2.81 3.08
N PRO A 14 6.61 -1.85 3.84
CA PRO A 14 7.66 -2.14 4.79
C PRO A 14 7.19 -3.13 5.86
N VAL A 15 8.06 -4.08 6.21
CA VAL A 15 7.85 -5.00 7.34
C VAL A 15 8.14 -4.30 8.67
N ILE A 16 9.09 -3.35 8.66
CA ILE A 16 9.51 -2.58 9.82
C ILE A 16 8.93 -1.16 9.66
N PRO A 17 7.94 -0.78 10.49
CA PRO A 17 7.31 0.55 10.39
C PRO A 17 8.00 1.61 11.24
N TYR A 18 9.03 1.27 12.03
CA TYR A 18 9.64 2.18 13.01
C TYR A 18 11.17 2.03 13.00
N PHE A 19 11.87 3.15 12.91
CA PHE A 19 13.32 3.25 13.07
C PHE A 19 13.63 4.25 14.18
N VAL A 20 14.50 3.85 15.10
CA VAL A 20 14.85 4.60 16.31
C VAL A 20 16.38 4.73 16.38
N PRO A 21 16.92 5.91 16.75
CA PRO A 21 18.34 6.07 17.07
C PRO A 21 18.78 5.12 18.19
N SER A 22 19.99 4.57 18.12
CA SER A 22 20.43 3.48 19.00
C SER A 22 20.80 3.88 20.44
N GLU A 23 20.97 5.16 20.73
CA GLU A 23 21.60 5.65 21.97
C GLU A 23 20.70 6.54 22.85
N GLU A 24 19.43 6.72 22.49
CA GLU A 24 18.52 7.65 23.19
C GLU A 24 17.37 6.90 23.89
N ASP A 25 17.06 7.30 25.12
CA ASP A 25 15.85 6.87 25.82
C ASP A 25 14.61 7.34 25.04
N VAL A 26 13.71 6.41 24.74
CA VAL A 26 12.64 6.55 23.72
C VAL A 26 11.61 7.64 24.07
N ASP A 27 11.55 8.08 25.32
CA ASP A 27 10.43 8.85 25.86
C ASP A 27 10.37 10.32 25.40
N GLU A 28 11.46 10.90 24.86
CA GLU A 28 11.49 12.31 24.39
C GLU A 28 12.11 12.53 23.00
N ILE A 29 12.34 11.47 22.22
CA ILE A 29 12.96 11.64 20.90
C ILE A 29 11.94 12.24 19.92
N PRO A 30 12.24 13.38 19.26
CA PRO A 30 11.38 13.91 18.21
C PRO A 30 11.18 12.89 17.08
N GLU A 31 10.01 12.86 16.46
CA GLU A 31 9.68 11.91 15.39
C GLU A 31 9.29 12.59 14.08
N ASN A 32 9.64 11.95 12.97
CA ASN A 32 9.10 12.26 11.64
C ASN A 32 8.23 11.12 11.14
N THR A 33 7.06 11.47 10.61
CA THR A 33 6.18 10.53 9.93
C THR A 33 6.49 10.49 8.43
N LEU A 34 7.10 9.40 7.97
CA LEU A 34 7.33 9.10 6.56
C LEU A 34 6.10 8.36 6.00
N LEU A 35 5.46 8.91 4.97
CA LEU A 35 4.28 8.29 4.37
C LEU A 35 4.68 7.08 3.52
N LEU A 36 3.74 6.16 3.31
CA LEU A 36 4.01 4.96 2.51
C LEU A 36 4.36 5.30 1.05
N GLU A 37 3.69 6.28 0.45
CA GLU A 37 4.05 6.79 -0.89
C GLU A 37 5.41 7.49 -0.93
N GLU A 38 5.86 8.07 0.18
CA GLU A 38 7.15 8.75 0.30
C GLU A 38 8.28 7.73 0.37
N LEU A 39 8.10 6.68 1.17
CA LEU A 39 9.02 5.55 1.21
C LEU A 39 9.14 4.88 -0.16
N GLU A 40 8.02 4.67 -0.86
CA GLU A 40 8.03 4.09 -2.20
C GLU A 40 8.82 4.97 -3.18
N ALA A 41 8.67 6.30 -3.10
CA ALA A 41 9.42 7.20 -3.96
C ALA A 41 10.93 7.10 -3.74
N ILE A 42 11.38 7.03 -2.48
CA ILE A 42 12.79 6.79 -2.13
C ILE A 42 13.23 5.42 -2.65
N ARG A 43 12.42 4.37 -2.45
CA ARG A 43 12.74 3.02 -2.92
C ARG A 43 12.97 2.98 -4.44
N LEU A 44 12.04 3.53 -5.22
CA LEU A 44 12.14 3.51 -6.68
C LEU A 44 13.30 4.37 -7.20
N LYS A 45 13.48 5.58 -6.63
CA LYS A 45 14.48 6.52 -7.17
C LYS A 45 15.88 6.28 -6.63
N ASP A 46 16.00 6.15 -5.31
CA ASP A 46 17.28 6.18 -4.60
C ASP A 46 17.84 4.77 -4.34
N LEU A 47 16.97 3.77 -4.21
CA LEU A 47 17.39 2.37 -4.02
C LEU A 47 17.42 1.56 -5.32
N GLU A 48 16.39 1.64 -6.17
CA GLU A 48 16.36 0.94 -7.47
C GLU A 48 17.05 1.71 -8.60
N GLY A 49 17.30 3.01 -8.42
CA GLY A 49 18.02 3.83 -9.41
C GLY A 49 17.23 4.17 -10.68
N LEU A 50 15.90 4.02 -10.67
CA LEU A 50 15.05 4.26 -11.84
C LEU A 50 15.04 5.73 -12.27
N ASP A 51 14.63 5.98 -13.52
CA ASP A 51 14.44 7.34 -13.99
C ASP A 51 13.16 7.97 -13.39
N GLN A 52 13.08 9.31 -13.38
CA GLN A 52 11.95 10.01 -12.77
C GLN A 52 10.61 9.73 -13.45
N SER A 53 10.63 9.49 -14.77
CA SER A 53 9.43 9.21 -15.56
C SER A 53 8.92 7.80 -15.23
N GLU A 54 9.82 6.81 -15.17
CA GLU A 54 9.52 5.45 -14.76
C GLU A 54 8.96 5.41 -13.34
N CYS A 55 9.56 6.13 -12.38
CA CYS A 55 9.03 6.19 -11.02
C CYS A 55 7.63 6.79 -10.98
N ALA A 56 7.40 7.89 -11.72
CA ALA A 56 6.10 8.55 -11.78
C ALA A 56 5.02 7.64 -12.40
N GLU A 57 5.37 6.92 -13.46
CA GLU A 57 4.51 5.91 -14.08
C GLU A 57 4.21 4.77 -13.11
N ARG A 58 5.23 4.22 -12.44
CA ARG A 58 5.05 3.15 -11.46
C ARG A 58 4.22 3.58 -10.25
N MET A 59 4.28 4.84 -9.85
CA MET A 59 3.41 5.36 -8.78
C MET A 59 2.04 5.83 -9.29
N GLY A 60 1.79 5.82 -10.60
CA GLY A 60 0.54 6.29 -11.20
C GLY A 60 0.28 7.79 -11.00
N VAL A 61 1.34 8.60 -10.95
CA VAL A 61 1.28 10.05 -10.75
C VAL A 61 2.00 10.82 -11.87
N SER A 62 1.82 12.14 -11.93
CA SER A 62 2.60 12.97 -12.85
C SER A 62 4.04 13.17 -12.37
N ARG A 63 4.99 13.41 -13.30
CA ARG A 63 6.40 13.69 -12.98
C ARG A 63 6.61 14.79 -11.91
N PRO A 64 5.87 15.93 -11.94
CA PRO A 64 5.99 16.95 -10.89
C PRO A 64 5.43 16.48 -9.53
N THR A 65 4.37 15.65 -9.55
CA THR A 65 3.80 15.08 -8.31
C THR A 65 4.79 14.11 -7.67
N PHE A 66 5.39 13.24 -8.47
CA PHE A 66 6.45 12.34 -8.03
C PHE A 66 7.61 13.12 -7.39
N GLN A 67 8.09 14.16 -8.07
CA GLN A 67 9.19 14.99 -7.55
C GLN A 67 8.87 15.61 -6.21
N ARG A 68 7.65 16.13 -6.02
CA ARG A 68 7.21 16.67 -4.73
C ARG A 68 7.21 15.61 -3.62
N ILE A 69 6.71 14.40 -3.92
CA ILE A 69 6.69 13.29 -2.96
C ILE A 69 8.12 12.92 -2.57
N LEU A 70 9.01 12.77 -3.55
CA LEU A 70 10.40 12.43 -3.33
C LEU A 70 11.14 13.49 -2.48
N LEU A 71 10.92 14.78 -2.76
CA LEU A 71 11.54 15.86 -2.01
C LEU A 71 11.08 15.86 -0.54
N ALA A 72 9.77 15.73 -0.29
CA ALA A 72 9.23 15.63 1.07
C ALA A 72 9.78 14.40 1.82
N ALA A 73 9.90 13.27 1.12
CA ALA A 73 10.48 12.05 1.67
C ALA A 73 11.94 12.25 2.09
N ARG A 74 12.76 12.81 1.19
CA ARG A 74 14.19 13.07 1.45
C ARG A 74 14.40 14.11 2.55
N GLU A 75 13.56 15.14 2.61
CA GLU A 75 13.60 16.14 3.69
C GLU A 75 13.40 15.48 5.06
N LYS A 76 12.36 14.66 5.21
CA LYS A 76 12.08 13.95 6.48
C LYS A 76 13.20 12.99 6.86
N VAL A 77 13.72 12.24 5.89
CA VAL A 77 14.84 11.31 6.13
C VAL A 77 16.09 12.09 6.52
N ALA A 78 16.44 13.16 5.82
CA ALA A 78 17.59 13.99 6.14
C ALA A 78 17.45 14.63 7.53
N ASP A 79 16.29 15.19 7.84
CA ASP A 79 15.99 15.78 9.15
C ASP A 79 16.10 14.74 10.28
N SER A 80 15.62 13.52 10.04
CA SER A 80 15.77 12.42 11.01
C SER A 80 17.22 11.99 11.20
N LEU A 81 18.00 11.86 10.12
CA LEU A 81 19.40 11.44 10.22
C LEU A 81 20.30 12.53 10.82
N VAL A 82 20.02 13.81 10.57
CA VAL A 82 20.83 14.94 11.05
C VAL A 82 20.51 15.29 12.49
N ASN A 83 19.23 15.28 12.86
CA ASN A 83 18.76 15.73 14.18
C ASN A 83 18.43 14.57 15.14
N GLY A 84 18.78 13.33 14.78
CA GLY A 84 18.53 12.16 15.63
C GLY A 84 17.04 11.86 15.82
N LYS A 85 16.17 12.18 14.85
CA LYS A 85 14.72 11.94 15.00
C LYS A 85 14.37 10.50 14.65
N MET A 86 13.38 9.96 15.35
CA MET A 86 12.75 8.69 14.96
C MET A 86 12.08 8.82 13.59
N ILE A 87 12.01 7.71 12.84
CA ILE A 87 11.22 7.62 11.61
C ILE A 87 10.09 6.62 11.84
N ARG A 88 8.86 7.11 11.79
CA ARG A 88 7.65 6.30 11.78
C ARG A 88 7.08 6.25 10.37
N ILE A 89 6.89 5.04 9.84
CA ILE A 89 6.35 4.81 8.50
C ILE A 89 4.87 4.45 8.62
N GLU A 90 3.99 5.40 8.32
CA GLU A 90 2.54 5.21 8.41
C GLU A 90 1.74 6.17 7.53
N GLY A 91 0.45 5.88 7.36
CA GLY A 91 -0.49 6.78 6.71
C GLY A 91 -0.26 6.94 5.20
N GLY A 92 -0.64 8.11 4.68
CA GLY A 92 -0.60 8.42 3.26
C GLY A 92 -1.87 8.01 2.51
N TYR A 93 -1.90 8.30 1.21
CA TYR A 93 -2.95 7.88 0.28
C TYR A 93 -2.34 6.98 -0.78
N PHE A 94 -2.28 5.68 -0.49
CA PHE A 94 -1.66 4.70 -1.36
C PHE A 94 -2.57 3.51 -1.67
N THR A 95 -2.40 2.96 -2.88
CA THR A 95 -3.00 1.70 -3.34
C THR A 95 -1.89 0.76 -3.74
N LEU A 96 -2.07 -0.53 -3.48
CA LEU A 96 -1.06 -1.52 -3.84
C LEU A 96 -1.21 -1.97 -5.31
N ASN A 97 -2.37 -1.79 -5.96
CA ASN A 97 -2.66 -2.26 -7.35
C ASN A 97 -2.17 -3.70 -7.64
N ILE A 98 -2.30 -4.55 -6.62
CA ILE A 98 -1.72 -5.90 -6.50
C ILE A 98 -2.78 -6.99 -6.65
N CYS A 99 -4.02 -6.65 -6.99
CA CYS A 99 -5.08 -7.64 -7.13
C CYS A 99 -5.06 -8.16 -8.57
N PRO A 100 -4.45 -9.33 -8.85
CA PRO A 100 -4.58 -9.95 -10.15
C PRO A 100 -6.05 -10.31 -10.35
N ALA A 101 -6.63 -9.78 -11.41
CA ALA A 101 -7.95 -10.08 -11.89
C ALA A 101 -7.82 -10.94 -13.16
N LYS A 102 -8.74 -11.88 -13.32
CA LYS A 102 -8.85 -12.72 -14.50
C LYS A 102 -10.30 -12.77 -14.94
N CYS A 103 -10.54 -12.55 -16.22
CA CYS A 103 -11.84 -12.81 -16.80
C CYS A 103 -11.95 -14.30 -17.15
N LEU A 104 -13.01 -14.97 -16.70
CA LEU A 104 -13.23 -16.38 -17.02
C LEU A 104 -13.76 -16.61 -18.43
N ASP A 105 -14.33 -15.58 -19.07
CA ASP A 105 -14.93 -15.71 -20.40
C ASP A 105 -13.91 -15.51 -21.53
N CYS A 106 -12.99 -14.55 -21.40
CA CYS A 106 -11.94 -14.30 -22.39
C CYS A 106 -10.53 -14.67 -21.91
N ASN A 107 -10.40 -15.21 -20.69
CA ASN A 107 -9.15 -15.60 -20.07
C ASN A 107 -8.09 -14.48 -19.95
N HIS A 108 -8.50 -13.21 -20.10
CA HIS A 108 -7.61 -12.06 -19.95
C HIS A 108 -7.22 -11.87 -18.48
N GLU A 109 -5.93 -11.62 -18.22
CA GLU A 109 -5.36 -11.40 -16.88
C GLU A 109 -4.76 -9.99 -16.80
N TRP A 110 -5.05 -9.28 -15.71
CA TRP A 110 -4.53 -7.93 -15.47
C TRP A 110 -4.44 -7.61 -13.97
N THR A 111 -3.67 -6.58 -13.62
CA THR A 111 -3.58 -6.06 -12.26
C THR A 111 -4.51 -4.89 -12.07
N GLU A 112 -5.40 -4.96 -11.08
CA GLU A 112 -6.43 -3.94 -10.85
C GLU A 112 -6.21 -3.16 -9.55
N ARG A 113 -6.74 -1.93 -9.50
CA ARG A 113 -6.69 -1.10 -8.29
C ARG A 113 -7.50 -1.72 -7.15
N TYR A 114 -7.07 -1.50 -5.90
CA TYR A 114 -7.79 -2.01 -4.73
C TYR A 114 -9.24 -1.48 -4.65
N GLU A 115 -9.48 -0.25 -5.08
CA GLU A 115 -10.82 0.36 -5.13
C GLU A 115 -11.79 -0.48 -5.97
N ASN A 116 -11.29 -1.02 -7.08
CA ASN A 116 -12.00 -1.89 -8.01
C ASN A 116 -12.04 -3.35 -7.53
N ALA A 117 -11.19 -3.76 -6.59
CA ALA A 117 -11.22 -5.11 -6.03
C ALA A 117 -12.56 -5.40 -5.32
N LYS A 118 -13.21 -4.40 -4.72
CA LYS A 118 -14.57 -4.54 -4.18
C LYS A 118 -15.60 -4.77 -5.29
N ALA A 119 -15.53 -4.02 -6.38
CA ALA A 119 -16.41 -4.20 -7.53
C ALA A 119 -16.21 -5.58 -8.17
N ILE A 120 -14.96 -6.06 -8.28
CA ILE A 120 -14.65 -7.42 -8.76
C ILE A 120 -15.26 -8.48 -7.82
N LEU A 121 -15.11 -8.34 -6.51
CA LEU A 121 -15.67 -9.28 -5.54
C LEU A 121 -17.21 -9.30 -5.53
N ASN A 122 -17.83 -8.17 -5.85
CA ASN A 122 -19.29 -8.02 -5.92
C ASN A 122 -19.88 -8.39 -7.29
N GLY A 123 -19.04 -8.63 -8.32
CA GLY A 123 -19.51 -8.91 -9.69
C GLY A 123 -19.91 -7.66 -10.50
N ASP A 124 -19.61 -6.47 -10.00
CA ASP A 124 -19.94 -5.18 -10.64
C ASP A 124 -18.83 -4.68 -11.59
N TYR A 125 -17.76 -5.47 -11.77
CA TYR A 125 -16.61 -5.09 -12.59
C TYR A 125 -16.63 -5.78 -13.95
N LYS A 126 -16.52 -4.99 -15.03
CA LYS A 126 -16.49 -5.49 -16.41
C LYS A 126 -15.06 -5.67 -16.89
N CYS A 127 -14.80 -6.78 -17.56
CA CYS A 127 -13.54 -7.05 -18.23
C CYS A 127 -13.25 -5.95 -19.27
N PRO A 128 -12.06 -5.34 -19.26
CA PRO A 128 -11.71 -4.28 -20.20
C PRO A 128 -11.59 -4.75 -21.66
N VAL A 129 -11.47 -6.06 -21.89
CA VAL A 129 -11.29 -6.65 -23.22
C VAL A 129 -12.62 -7.11 -23.83
N CYS A 130 -13.43 -7.86 -23.07
CA CYS A 130 -14.66 -8.48 -23.60
C CYS A 130 -15.95 -7.91 -23.01
N GLY A 131 -15.87 -7.02 -22.01
CA GLY A 131 -17.05 -6.44 -21.34
C GLY A 131 -17.79 -7.39 -20.40
N SER A 132 -17.35 -8.63 -20.25
CA SER A 132 -17.95 -9.61 -19.33
C SER A 132 -17.82 -9.20 -17.86
N SER A 133 -18.85 -9.45 -17.06
CA SER A 133 -18.81 -9.31 -15.60
C SER A 133 -18.23 -10.53 -14.88
N ASN A 134 -17.87 -11.59 -15.61
CA ASN A 134 -17.31 -12.82 -15.05
C ASN A 134 -15.81 -12.66 -14.77
N VAL A 135 -15.49 -11.70 -13.90
CA VAL A 135 -14.14 -11.34 -13.49
C VAL A 135 -13.89 -11.84 -12.07
N VAL A 136 -12.84 -12.63 -11.89
CA VAL A 136 -12.44 -13.17 -10.60
C VAL A 136 -11.11 -12.61 -10.16
N CYS A 137 -10.94 -12.43 -8.85
CA CYS A 137 -9.62 -12.22 -8.26
C CYS A 137 -8.88 -13.56 -8.19
N VAL A 138 -7.69 -13.64 -8.79
CA VAL A 138 -6.92 -14.89 -8.94
C VAL A 138 -6.35 -15.40 -7.61
N GLN A 139 -6.31 -14.56 -6.56
CA GLN A 139 -5.75 -14.92 -5.24
C GLN A 139 -6.76 -15.53 -4.25
N ARG A 140 -7.70 -16.37 -4.71
CA ARG A 140 -8.61 -17.09 -3.78
C ARG A 140 -7.94 -18.25 -3.02
N ASP A 141 -6.82 -18.81 -3.51
CA ASP A 141 -6.23 -20.03 -2.91
C ASP A 141 -4.83 -19.87 -2.30
N ARG A 142 -4.78 -19.27 -1.09
CA ARG A 142 -3.66 -19.32 -0.09
C ARG A 142 -2.52 -18.29 -0.22
N GLY A 143 -2.83 -17.00 -0.26
CA GLY A 143 -1.84 -15.93 -0.02
C GLY A 143 -1.91 -15.34 1.40
N ARG A 144 -0.79 -15.28 2.13
CA ARG A 144 -0.62 -14.47 3.37
C ARG A 144 -0.90 -12.97 3.14
N PHE A 145 -0.84 -12.55 1.88
CA PHE A 145 -0.93 -11.19 1.38
C PHE A 145 -2.35 -10.58 1.50
N CYS A 146 -3.39 -11.28 1.03
CA CYS A 146 -4.78 -10.81 1.16
C CYS A 146 -5.27 -10.73 2.61
N ARG A 147 -4.72 -11.53 3.54
CA ARG A 147 -5.15 -11.54 4.95
C ARG A 147 -4.64 -10.34 5.77
N ARG A 148 -3.53 -9.69 5.35
CA ARG A 148 -2.93 -8.56 6.09
C ARG A 148 -3.16 -7.19 5.43
N HIS A 149 -3.22 -7.13 4.09
CA HIS A 149 -3.21 -5.85 3.36
C HIS A 149 -4.52 -5.47 2.64
N CYS A 150 -5.47 -6.40 2.48
CA CYS A 150 -6.83 -6.03 2.07
C CYS A 150 -7.62 -5.62 3.32
N HIS A 151 -8.01 -4.35 3.40
CA HIS A 151 -8.68 -3.68 4.52
C HIS A 151 -10.08 -4.23 4.90
N ARG A 152 -10.36 -5.53 4.76
CA ARG A 152 -11.68 -6.11 5.11
C ARG A 152 -11.71 -7.53 5.69
N HIS A 153 -10.59 -8.15 6.07
CA HIS A 153 -10.63 -9.44 6.80
C HIS A 153 -9.87 -9.47 8.13
N GLY A 154 -9.48 -8.31 8.66
CA GLY A 154 -9.07 -8.15 10.06
C GLY A 154 -10.26 -7.76 10.94
N ARG A 155 -11.09 -8.74 11.33
CA ARG A 155 -11.98 -8.79 12.53
C ARG A 155 -13.23 -9.63 12.24
N HIS A 156 -13.10 -10.95 12.40
CA HIS A 156 -14.04 -11.78 13.15
C HIS A 156 -13.26 -13.01 13.63
N GLY A 157 -12.32 -12.74 14.52
CA GLY A 157 -11.73 -13.76 15.37
C GLY A 157 -12.84 -14.31 16.26
N ARG A 158 -13.00 -15.62 16.21
CA ARG A 158 -13.88 -16.43 17.02
C ARG A 158 -13.60 -16.18 18.51
N HIS A 159 -14.55 -15.58 19.22
CA HIS A 159 -14.75 -15.88 20.65
C HIS A 159 -15.98 -16.78 20.79
N GLY A 160 -15.85 -18.00 20.27
CA GLY A 160 -16.59 -19.13 20.83
C GLY A 160 -15.89 -19.55 22.11
N ARG A 161 -16.24 -18.93 23.24
CA ARG A 161 -16.02 -19.60 24.53
C ARG A 161 -17.01 -20.77 24.57
N ARG A 162 -16.46 -21.98 24.47
CA ARG A 162 -17.13 -23.23 24.82
C ARG A 162 -17.79 -23.06 26.19
N MET A 163 -19.12 -23.10 26.24
CA MET A 163 -19.82 -23.55 27.44
C MET A 163 -19.31 -24.97 27.72
N ARG A 164 -18.62 -25.15 28.86
CA ARG A 164 -18.52 -26.47 29.47
C ARG A 164 -19.90 -26.80 30.01
N ILE A 165 -20.43 -27.91 29.54
CA ILE A 165 -21.46 -28.65 30.26
C ILE A 165 -20.68 -29.39 31.35
N GLU A 166 -20.87 -28.99 32.60
CA GLU A 166 -20.60 -29.81 33.77
C GLU A 166 -21.97 -30.05 34.42
N GLU A 167 -22.25 -31.34 34.57
CA GLU A 167 -23.35 -32.11 35.20
C GLU A 167 -24.56 -31.37 35.80
#